data_AF-A0A9X0DRE0-F1
#
_entry.id   AF-A0A9X0DRE0-F1
#
_cell.length_a   1.000
_cell.length_b   1.000
_cell.length_c   1.000
_cell.angle_alpha   90.00
_cell.angle_beta   90.00
_cell.angle_gamma   90.00
#
_symmetry.space_group_name_H-M   'P 1'
#
loop_
_entity.id
_entity.type
_entity.pdbx_description
1 polymer ?
#
loop_
_entity_poly.entity_id
_entity_poly.type
_entity_poly.pdbx_seq_one_letter_code
_entity_poly.pdbx_strand_id
1 'polypeptide(L)'
;MGLPLNMENLHAPTVPSGPTSGPAATNGMQTDGLTFSQLQAKKDNIEAEIKALSGVLDSHGVDMTTRLLTPDGFPRADLDVAQIRTTRSRIIHLKNDYKALMSVIEKHIHQHFARLAEDPKTEEPVVGDAQASEIIASFDEPAPLDLPFAKVNSVAAGSPADDAGLKAGDTIRNFGYVNHANHDGLKRVAECVQGNEGREVTVKVSRDLGRQELQLTLTPRRNWGGRGLLGCHILPL
;
A
#
# COMPACT_ATOMS: atom_id res chain seq x y z
N MET A 1 33.81 -5.25 76.37
CA MET A 1 32.38 -5.25 75.98
C MET A 1 32.11 -4.00 75.16
N GLY A 2 32.44 -4.04 73.86
CA GLY A 2 32.26 -2.90 72.96
C GLY A 2 30.91 -3.01 72.24
N LEU A 3 30.07 -1.99 72.38
CA LEU A 3 28.82 -1.85 71.64
C LEU A 3 29.13 -1.24 70.26
N PRO A 4 28.62 -1.80 69.14
CA PRO A 4 28.76 -1.15 67.84
C PRO A 4 27.72 -0.02 67.70
N LEU A 5 28.20 1.13 67.25
CA LEU A 5 27.42 2.32 66.92
C LEU A 5 26.55 2.05 65.68
N ASN A 6 25.23 2.11 65.84
CA ASN A 6 24.27 2.14 64.73
C ASN A 6 24.37 3.50 64.02
N MET A 7 24.93 3.51 62.80
CA MET A 7 24.83 4.66 61.90
C MET A 7 23.48 4.60 61.18
N GLU A 8 22.53 5.39 61.68
CA GLU A 8 21.26 5.66 61.03
C GLU A 8 21.51 6.44 59.73
N ASN A 9 21.22 5.80 58.59
CA ASN A 9 21.27 6.42 57.26
C ASN A 9 20.08 7.40 57.10
N LEU A 10 20.30 8.66 57.45
CA LEU A 10 19.30 9.75 57.47
C LEU A 10 18.96 10.39 56.11
N HIS A 11 19.21 9.73 54.96
CA HIS A 11 18.98 10.33 53.63
C HIS A 11 18.21 9.47 52.63
N ALA A 12 17.42 8.50 53.08
CA ALA A 12 16.47 7.82 52.19
C ALA A 12 15.09 8.50 52.30
N PRO A 13 14.57 9.18 51.26
CA PRO A 13 13.17 9.56 51.24
C PRO A 13 12.32 8.29 51.13
N THR A 14 11.85 7.79 52.26
CA THR A 14 10.87 6.70 52.35
C THR A 14 9.49 7.24 51.98
N VAL A 15 9.25 7.44 50.69
CA VAL A 15 7.89 7.52 50.17
C VAL A 15 7.42 6.10 49.87
N PRO A 16 6.39 5.57 50.57
CA PRO A 16 5.83 4.28 50.23
C PRO A 16 5.23 4.38 48.82
N SER A 17 5.76 3.60 47.88
CA SER A 17 5.17 3.43 46.57
C SER A 17 3.70 3.03 46.75
N GLY A 18 2.78 3.90 46.29
CA GLY A 18 1.36 3.58 46.21
C GLY A 18 1.13 2.36 45.32
N PRO A 19 -0.08 1.77 45.33
CA PRO A 19 -0.38 0.57 44.57
C PRO A 19 -0.03 0.80 43.10
N THR A 20 1.04 0.15 42.65
CA THR A 20 1.35 0.05 41.22
C THR A 20 0.15 -0.66 40.61
N SER A 21 -0.56 0.00 39.71
CA SER A 21 -1.66 -0.62 38.99
C SER A 21 -1.14 -1.84 38.22
N GLY A 22 -1.28 -3.04 38.79
CA GLY A 22 -1.46 -4.27 38.02
C GLY A 22 -2.96 -4.53 37.83
N PRO A 23 -3.40 -5.46 36.97
CA PRO A 23 -2.67 -6.35 36.07
C PRO A 23 -2.77 -5.87 34.60
N ALA A 24 -2.22 -6.63 33.67
CA ALA A 24 -2.32 -6.48 32.21
C ALA A 24 -3.62 -5.79 31.72
N ALA A 25 -3.60 -4.46 31.60
CA ALA A 25 -4.49 -3.79 30.69
C ALA A 25 -3.98 -4.20 29.31
N THR A 26 -4.77 -5.01 28.61
CA THR A 26 -4.69 -5.15 27.16
C THR A 26 -5.01 -3.78 26.55
N ASN A 27 -4.13 -2.80 26.73
CA ASN A 27 -4.09 -1.54 25.98
C ASN A 27 -3.53 -1.80 24.57
N GLY A 28 -3.76 -3.00 24.03
CA GLY A 28 -3.67 -3.22 22.59
C GLY A 28 -4.93 -2.64 22.00
N MET A 29 -4.79 -1.84 20.95
CA MET A 29 -5.89 -1.38 20.11
C MET A 29 -6.87 -2.55 19.92
N GLN A 30 -8.12 -2.43 20.40
CA GLN A 30 -9.15 -3.45 20.16
C GLN A 30 -9.42 -3.47 18.65
N THR A 31 -8.76 -4.39 17.97
CA THR A 31 -8.90 -4.61 16.52
C THR A 31 -9.74 -5.83 16.19
N ASP A 32 -10.13 -6.61 17.21
CA ASP A 32 -10.89 -7.83 17.04
C ASP A 32 -12.30 -7.50 16.51
N GLY A 33 -12.62 -8.04 15.33
CA GLY A 33 -13.93 -7.91 14.69
C GLY A 33 -14.13 -6.69 13.78
N LEU A 34 -13.10 -5.87 13.55
CA LEU A 34 -13.19 -4.75 12.61
C LEU A 34 -13.08 -5.23 11.16
N THR A 35 -13.84 -4.59 10.27
CA THR A 35 -13.71 -4.85 8.83
C THR A 35 -12.39 -4.29 8.29
N PHE A 36 -11.89 -4.83 7.19
CA PHE A 36 -10.67 -4.33 6.54
C PHE A 36 -10.73 -2.82 6.24
N SER A 37 -11.87 -2.33 5.76
CA SER A 37 -12.09 -0.89 5.51
C SER A 37 -11.99 -0.05 6.79
N GLN A 38 -12.49 -0.56 7.92
CA GLN A 38 -12.36 0.13 9.21
C GLN A 38 -10.91 0.13 9.72
N LEU A 39 -10.15 -0.95 9.51
CA LEU A 39 -8.73 -1.00 9.83
C LEU A 39 -7.93 0.00 8.98
N GLN A 40 -8.26 0.12 7.69
CA GLN A 40 -7.66 1.11 6.79
C GLN A 40 -7.96 2.54 7.26
N ALA A 41 -9.21 2.85 7.59
CA ALA A 41 -9.57 4.17 8.11
C ALA A 41 -8.83 4.50 9.43
N LYS A 42 -8.67 3.51 10.32
CA LYS A 42 -7.86 3.66 11.54
C LYS A 42 -6.38 3.92 11.22
N LYS A 43 -5.81 3.24 10.23
CA LYS A 43 -4.45 3.49 9.74
C LYS A 43 -4.29 4.95 9.32
N ASP A 44 -5.18 5.43 8.47
CA ASP A 44 -5.13 6.79 7.91
C ASP A 44 -5.28 7.85 9.02
N ASN A 45 -6.13 7.60 10.03
CA ASN A 45 -6.27 8.48 11.20
C ASN A 45 -4.99 8.56 12.04
N ILE A 46 -4.33 7.43 12.31
CA ILE A 46 -3.06 7.42 13.05
C ILE A 46 -1.96 8.13 12.27
N GLU A 47 -1.88 7.91 10.95
CA GLU A 47 -0.93 8.61 10.08
C GLU A 47 -1.17 10.12 10.06
N ALA A 48 -2.43 10.55 10.02
CA ALA A 48 -2.80 11.96 10.11
C ALA A 48 -2.41 12.57 11.47
N GLU A 49 -2.63 11.88 12.57
CA GLU A 49 -2.25 12.35 13.91
C GLU A 49 -0.72 12.45 14.06
N ILE A 50 0.02 11.44 13.59
CA ILE A 50 1.49 11.49 13.57
C ILE A 50 1.97 12.69 12.75
N LYS A 51 1.40 12.91 11.55
CA LYS A 51 1.76 14.04 10.68
C LYS A 51 1.49 15.39 11.34
N ALA A 52 0.35 15.53 12.03
CA ALA A 52 0.01 16.74 12.75
C ALA A 52 1.00 17.03 13.88
N LEU A 53 1.34 16.02 14.70
CA LEU A 53 2.31 16.15 15.80
C LEU A 53 3.73 16.38 15.29
N SER A 54 4.11 15.78 14.17
CA SER A 54 5.37 16.08 13.49
C SER A 54 5.45 17.53 13.06
N GLY A 55 4.36 18.08 12.49
CA GLY A 55 4.30 19.51 12.15
C GLY A 55 4.45 20.44 13.36
N VAL A 56 3.97 20.03 14.55
CA VAL A 56 4.22 20.77 15.79
C VAL A 56 5.72 20.79 16.12
N LEU A 57 6.41 19.65 15.99
CA LEU A 57 7.86 19.59 16.20
C LEU A 57 8.64 20.43 15.20
N ASP A 58 8.25 20.41 13.92
CA ASP A 58 8.83 21.23 12.86
C ASP A 58 8.69 22.73 13.15
N SER A 59 7.56 23.15 13.74
CA SER A 59 7.34 24.55 14.14
C SER A 59 8.31 25.03 15.23
N HIS A 60 8.82 24.12 16.05
CA HIS A 60 9.86 24.39 17.04
C HIS A 60 11.28 24.20 16.47
N GLY A 61 11.42 23.79 15.21
CA GLY A 61 12.72 23.51 14.57
C GLY A 61 13.45 22.31 15.17
N VAL A 62 12.70 21.32 15.68
CA VAL A 62 13.22 20.21 16.47
C VAL A 62 12.68 18.89 15.94
N ASP A 63 13.50 17.85 15.87
CA ASP A 63 13.11 16.51 15.43
C ASP A 63 12.76 15.59 16.62
N MET A 64 12.57 14.29 16.38
CA MET A 64 12.38 13.29 17.44
C MET A 64 13.64 13.03 18.29
N THR A 65 14.83 13.34 17.78
CA THR A 65 16.13 12.97 18.39
C THR A 65 16.93 14.15 18.92
N THR A 66 16.55 15.39 18.60
CA THR A 66 17.30 16.59 18.99
C THR A 66 17.46 16.71 20.51
N ARG A 67 18.65 17.12 20.94
CA ARG A 67 18.99 17.31 22.36
C ARG A 67 18.25 18.52 22.95
N LEU A 68 17.47 18.29 24.01
CA LEU A 68 16.68 19.31 24.71
C LEU A 68 17.41 19.98 25.89
N LEU A 69 18.63 19.53 26.17
CA LEU A 69 19.46 20.03 27.26
C LEU A 69 20.68 20.76 26.72
N THR A 70 21.13 21.78 27.43
CA THR A 70 22.43 22.42 27.19
C THR A 70 23.58 21.48 27.56
N PRO A 71 24.84 21.79 27.17
CA PRO A 71 26.02 21.05 27.59
C PRO A 71 26.13 20.91 29.11
N ASP A 72 25.71 21.94 29.85
CA ASP A 72 25.75 22.02 31.31
C ASP A 72 24.64 21.20 32.00
N GLY A 73 23.75 20.57 31.24
CA GLY A 73 22.71 19.68 31.76
C GLY A 73 21.37 20.35 32.10
N PHE A 74 21.20 21.64 31.79
CA PHE A 74 19.96 22.38 32.03
C PHE A 74 19.02 22.34 30.82
N PRO A 75 17.69 22.47 31.00
CA PRO A 75 16.74 22.64 29.90
C PRO A 75 17.11 23.83 29.02
N ARG A 76 17.01 23.64 27.71
CA ARG A 76 17.19 24.71 26.73
C ARG A 76 16.12 25.79 26.90
N ALA A 77 16.57 27.04 27.04
CA ALA A 77 15.68 28.19 27.20
C ALA A 77 15.04 28.64 25.87
N ASP A 78 15.63 28.27 24.75
CA ASP A 78 15.16 28.52 23.38
C ASP A 78 13.95 27.65 22.99
N LEU A 79 13.61 26.62 23.77
CA LEU A 79 12.63 25.59 23.40
C LEU A 79 11.61 25.36 24.51
N ASP A 80 10.37 25.05 24.13
CA ASP A 80 9.41 24.48 25.07
C ASP A 80 9.68 22.98 25.25
N VAL A 81 10.58 22.66 26.17
CA VAL A 81 10.99 21.29 26.47
C VAL A 81 9.80 20.42 26.92
N ALA A 82 8.80 20.99 27.59
CA ALA A 82 7.65 20.24 28.09
C ALA A 82 6.72 19.82 26.94
N GLN A 83 6.38 20.76 26.05
CA GLN A 83 5.57 20.48 24.87
C GLN A 83 6.29 19.51 23.93
N ILE A 84 7.59 19.70 23.69
CA ILE A 84 8.36 18.80 22.82
C ILE A 84 8.39 17.38 23.39
N ARG A 85 8.62 17.23 24.70
CA ARG A 85 8.68 15.90 25.34
C ARG A 85 7.35 15.16 25.28
N THR A 86 6.24 15.86 25.53
CA THR A 86 4.88 15.29 25.47
C THR A 86 4.51 14.92 24.02
N THR A 87 4.80 15.81 23.06
CA THR A 87 4.59 15.56 21.62
C THR A 87 5.38 14.35 21.14
N ARG A 88 6.69 14.26 21.46
CA ARG A 88 7.52 13.10 21.12
C ARG A 88 7.00 11.80 21.73
N SER A 89 6.62 11.83 23.01
CA SER A 89 6.03 10.67 23.69
C SER A 89 4.77 10.19 22.97
N ARG A 90 3.88 11.11 22.59
CA ARG A 90 2.66 10.79 21.84
C ARG A 90 2.98 10.17 20.48
N ILE A 91 3.92 10.73 19.72
CA ILE A 91 4.36 10.17 18.44
C ILE A 91 4.90 8.74 18.62
N ILE A 92 5.69 8.48 19.67
CA ILE A 92 6.23 7.14 19.92
C ILE A 92 5.11 6.13 20.17
N HIS A 93 4.12 6.48 20.99
CA HIS A 93 2.97 5.61 21.24
C HIS A 93 2.20 5.34 19.94
N LEU A 94 1.88 6.38 19.17
CA LEU A 94 1.17 6.24 17.90
C LEU A 94 1.95 5.38 16.88
N LYS A 95 3.28 5.49 16.83
CA LYS A 95 4.11 4.64 15.96
C LYS A 95 4.09 3.18 16.39
N ASN A 96 4.06 2.91 17.68
CA ASN A 96 3.92 1.55 18.20
C ASN A 96 2.53 0.98 17.90
N ASP A 97 1.48 1.79 18.07
CA ASP A 97 0.10 1.43 17.75
C ASP A 97 -0.09 1.16 16.25
N TYR A 98 0.51 2.00 15.40
CA TYR A 98 0.55 1.81 13.95
C TYR A 98 1.21 0.47 13.58
N LYS A 99 2.35 0.15 14.21
CA LYS A 99 3.04 -1.13 13.99
C LYS A 99 2.16 -2.31 14.41
N ALA A 100 1.47 -2.21 15.53
CA ALA A 100 0.54 -3.24 15.98
C ALA A 100 -0.65 -3.40 15.01
N LEU A 101 -1.24 -2.29 14.57
CA LEU A 101 -2.34 -2.28 13.60
C LEU A 101 -1.95 -2.89 12.26
N MET A 102 -0.75 -2.58 11.74
CA MET A 102 -0.23 -3.18 10.52
C MET A 102 -0.08 -4.71 10.64
N SER A 103 0.38 -5.21 11.80
CA SER A 103 0.45 -6.67 12.04
C SER A 103 -0.94 -7.33 12.03
N VAL A 104 -1.98 -6.61 12.47
CA VAL A 104 -3.36 -7.12 12.41
C VAL A 104 -3.89 -7.10 10.98
N ILE A 105 -3.64 -6.03 10.22
CA ILE A 105 -4.02 -5.93 8.81
C ILE A 105 -3.39 -7.08 8.01
N GLU A 106 -2.09 -7.33 8.20
CA GLU A 106 -1.38 -8.43 7.54
C GLU A 106 -2.05 -9.79 7.80
N LYS A 107 -2.39 -10.09 9.06
CA LYS A 107 -3.11 -11.31 9.43
C LYS A 107 -4.48 -11.40 8.76
N HIS A 108 -5.24 -10.30 8.72
CA HIS A 108 -6.56 -10.29 8.11
C HIS A 108 -6.49 -10.52 6.59
N ILE A 109 -5.48 -9.97 5.92
CA ILE A 109 -5.23 -10.20 4.50
C ILE A 109 -4.88 -11.66 4.25
N HIS A 110 -3.95 -12.24 5.02
CA HIS A 110 -3.57 -13.64 4.89
C HIS A 110 -4.74 -14.58 5.15
N GLN A 111 -5.56 -14.31 6.18
CA GLN A 111 -6.77 -15.09 6.45
C GLN A 111 -7.80 -15.02 5.32
N HIS A 112 -7.96 -13.85 4.69
CA HIS A 112 -8.86 -13.70 3.55
C HIS A 112 -8.41 -14.56 2.37
N PHE A 113 -7.13 -14.49 1.99
CA PHE A 113 -6.59 -15.32 0.90
C PHE A 113 -6.56 -16.81 1.23
N ALA A 114 -6.27 -17.18 2.49
CA ALA A 114 -6.34 -18.57 2.93
C ALA A 114 -7.77 -19.13 2.83
N ARG A 115 -8.79 -18.35 3.23
CA ARG A 115 -10.20 -18.77 3.08
C ARG A 115 -10.61 -18.93 1.62
N LEU A 116 -10.15 -18.05 0.72
CA LEU A 116 -10.38 -18.22 -0.71
C LEU A 116 -9.72 -19.49 -1.27
N ALA A 117 -8.56 -19.87 -0.72
CA ALA A 117 -7.88 -21.11 -1.11
C ALA A 117 -8.56 -22.38 -0.53
N GLU A 118 -9.25 -22.27 0.61
CA GLU A 118 -9.92 -23.39 1.27
C GLU A 118 -11.37 -23.65 0.79
N ASP A 119 -12.05 -22.69 0.16
CA ASP A 119 -13.37 -22.89 -0.47
C ASP A 119 -13.22 -23.72 -1.76
N PRO A 120 -13.46 -25.05 -1.75
CA PRO A 120 -13.09 -25.96 -2.82
C PRO A 120 -14.28 -26.13 -3.77
N LYS A 121 -14.82 -25.03 -4.27
CA LYS A 121 -15.63 -25.04 -5.51
C LYS A 121 -14.82 -24.79 -6.77
N THR A 122 -13.50 -24.75 -6.61
CA THR A 122 -12.53 -24.86 -7.70
C THR A 122 -11.47 -25.87 -7.28
N GLU A 123 -11.69 -27.15 -7.59
CA GLU A 123 -10.64 -28.19 -7.69
C GLU A 123 -9.58 -27.67 -8.69
N GLU A 124 -8.26 -27.78 -8.59
CA GLU A 124 -7.22 -28.46 -7.77
C GLU A 124 -5.84 -27.98 -8.34
N PRO A 125 -4.63 -28.47 -7.96
CA PRO A 125 -4.07 -28.90 -6.67
C PRO A 125 -2.71 -28.22 -6.34
N VAL A 126 -2.25 -28.40 -5.10
CA VAL A 126 -0.91 -27.98 -4.61
C VAL A 126 0.12 -29.09 -4.81
N VAL A 127 1.29 -28.75 -5.36
CA VAL A 127 2.55 -29.43 -5.04
C VAL A 127 3.66 -28.38 -4.96
N GLY A 128 4.26 -28.25 -3.78
CA GLY A 128 5.49 -27.48 -3.60
C GLY A 128 6.71 -28.36 -3.79
N ASP A 129 7.76 -27.82 -4.41
CA ASP A 129 9.10 -27.78 -3.79
C ASP A 129 9.97 -26.71 -4.48
N ALA A 130 11.04 -26.33 -3.79
CA ALA A 130 11.89 -25.18 -4.01
C ALA A 130 12.76 -25.17 -5.29
N GLN A 131 13.21 -23.94 -5.60
CA GLN A 131 14.41 -23.50 -6.34
C GLN A 131 14.22 -22.89 -7.76
N ALA A 132 14.48 -21.58 -7.80
CA ALA A 132 15.20 -20.81 -8.81
C ALA A 132 14.86 -21.00 -10.31
N SER A 133 14.46 -19.86 -10.88
CA SER A 133 14.69 -19.40 -12.27
C SER A 133 13.52 -19.55 -13.25
N GLU A 134 13.16 -18.39 -13.83
CA GLU A 134 12.58 -18.15 -15.15
C GLU A 134 11.08 -18.42 -15.41
N ILE A 135 10.35 -17.30 -15.49
CA ILE A 135 9.35 -16.90 -16.51
C ILE A 135 8.75 -18.03 -17.36
N ILE A 136 7.44 -18.27 -17.23
CA ILE A 136 6.41 -18.17 -18.30
C ILE A 136 5.03 -18.46 -17.69
N ALA A 137 4.05 -17.74 -18.23
CA ALA A 137 2.69 -17.54 -17.80
C ALA A 137 1.75 -18.76 -17.80
N SER A 138 0.75 -18.71 -16.93
CA SER A 138 -0.61 -19.16 -17.22
C SER A 138 -1.65 -18.31 -16.46
N PHE A 139 -2.23 -17.36 -17.19
CA PHE A 139 -3.52 -16.69 -16.98
C PHE A 139 -4.67 -17.72 -16.91
N ASP A 140 -5.85 -17.51 -16.34
CA ASP A 140 -6.50 -16.39 -15.64
C ASP A 140 -7.68 -17.05 -14.90
N GLU A 141 -7.83 -16.79 -13.60
CA GLU A 141 -9.11 -16.90 -12.91
C GLU A 141 -9.84 -15.55 -13.13
N PRO A 142 -11.16 -15.50 -13.40
CA PRO A 142 -11.81 -14.27 -13.84
C PRO A 142 -11.87 -13.24 -12.71
N ALA A 143 -10.86 -12.36 -12.69
CA ALA A 143 -10.86 -11.12 -11.93
C ALA A 143 -12.15 -10.33 -12.24
N PRO A 144 -12.72 -9.59 -11.26
CA PRO A 144 -13.94 -8.82 -11.47
C PRO A 144 -13.80 -7.94 -12.72
N LEU A 145 -14.76 -8.13 -13.61
CA LEU A 145 -14.76 -7.59 -14.96
C LEU A 145 -14.75 -6.05 -14.92
N ASP A 146 -13.61 -5.44 -15.27
CA ASP A 146 -13.52 -3.99 -15.45
C ASP A 146 -14.51 -3.54 -16.54
N LEU A 147 -15.19 -2.41 -16.30
CA LEU A 147 -16.12 -1.86 -17.29
C LEU A 147 -15.39 -1.53 -18.60
N PRO A 148 -15.97 -1.87 -19.76
CA PRO A 148 -15.42 -1.44 -21.04
C PRO A 148 -15.55 0.07 -21.19
N PHE A 149 -14.51 0.72 -21.73
CA PHE A 149 -14.50 2.18 -21.93
C PHE A 149 -14.21 2.60 -23.38
N ALA A 150 -13.75 1.68 -24.22
CA ALA A 150 -13.42 1.97 -25.61
C ALA A 150 -13.69 0.79 -26.54
N LYS A 151 -13.85 1.07 -27.82
CA LYS A 151 -14.05 0.07 -28.88
C LYS A 151 -13.04 0.27 -30.01
N VAL A 152 -12.49 -0.83 -30.50
CA VAL A 152 -11.60 -0.85 -31.66
C VAL A 152 -12.45 -0.76 -32.93
N ASN A 153 -12.21 0.27 -33.73
CA ASN A 153 -12.90 0.48 -35.00
C ASN A 153 -12.17 -0.21 -36.16
N SER A 154 -10.86 -0.04 -36.24
CA SER A 154 -10.03 -0.64 -37.30
C SER A 154 -8.62 -0.94 -36.80
N VAL A 155 -7.99 -1.97 -37.38
CA VAL A 155 -6.60 -2.36 -37.13
C VAL A 155 -5.90 -2.48 -38.49
N ALA A 156 -4.69 -1.94 -38.60
CA ALA A 156 -3.88 -1.99 -39.82
C ALA A 156 -3.04 -3.28 -39.85
N ALA A 157 -2.98 -3.94 -41.01
CA ALA A 157 -2.21 -5.17 -41.16
C ALA A 157 -0.71 -4.96 -40.91
N GLY A 158 -0.07 -5.88 -40.18
CA GLY A 158 1.35 -5.80 -39.81
C GLY A 158 1.68 -4.70 -38.79
N SER A 159 0.66 -4.10 -38.18
CA SER A 159 0.85 -3.16 -37.08
C SER A 159 1.06 -3.89 -35.76
N PRO A 160 1.63 -3.24 -34.73
CA PRO A 160 1.74 -3.84 -33.41
C PRO A 160 0.42 -4.34 -32.81
N ALA A 161 -0.68 -3.69 -33.17
CA ALA A 161 -2.02 -4.11 -32.77
C ALA A 161 -2.47 -5.42 -33.46
N ASP A 162 -2.15 -5.56 -34.75
CA ASP A 162 -2.42 -6.78 -35.52
C ASP A 162 -1.53 -7.95 -35.04
N ASP A 163 -0.24 -7.69 -34.84
CA ASP A 163 0.74 -8.67 -34.32
C ASP A 163 0.33 -9.20 -32.93
N ALA A 164 -0.26 -8.35 -32.10
CA ALA A 164 -0.80 -8.72 -30.78
C ALA A 164 -2.17 -9.41 -30.85
N GLY A 165 -2.80 -9.52 -32.02
CA GLY A 165 -4.08 -10.19 -32.22
C GLY A 165 -5.32 -9.35 -31.88
N LEU A 166 -5.19 -8.01 -31.83
CA LEU A 166 -6.31 -7.09 -31.66
C LEU A 166 -7.16 -7.05 -32.93
N LYS A 167 -8.48 -7.13 -32.82
CA LYS A 167 -9.39 -7.12 -33.97
C LYS A 167 -10.36 -5.95 -33.92
N ALA A 168 -10.83 -5.54 -35.09
CA ALA A 168 -11.93 -4.58 -35.20
C ALA A 168 -13.19 -5.14 -34.52
N GLY A 169 -13.84 -4.33 -33.70
CA GLY A 169 -14.99 -4.72 -32.89
C GLY A 169 -14.66 -5.12 -31.45
N ASP A 170 -13.37 -5.33 -31.13
CA ASP A 170 -12.96 -5.63 -29.75
C ASP A 170 -13.27 -4.46 -28.82
N THR A 171 -13.75 -4.77 -27.62
CA THR A 171 -14.06 -3.76 -26.60
C THR A 171 -12.98 -3.76 -25.54
N ILE A 172 -12.33 -2.62 -25.32
CA ILE A 172 -11.20 -2.48 -24.39
C ILE A 172 -11.75 -2.19 -23.00
N ARG A 173 -11.35 -3.03 -22.04
CA ARG A 173 -11.68 -2.88 -20.62
C ARG A 173 -10.52 -2.30 -19.83
N ASN A 174 -9.31 -2.75 -20.15
CA ASN A 174 -8.10 -2.27 -19.51
C ASN A 174 -6.99 -2.13 -20.55
N PHE A 175 -6.23 -1.04 -20.47
CA PHE A 175 -5.08 -0.75 -21.31
C PHE A 175 -3.89 -0.35 -20.44
N GLY A 176 -3.02 -1.31 -20.11
CA GLY A 176 -1.89 -1.13 -19.21
C GLY A 176 -2.34 -0.76 -17.79
N TYR A 177 -2.15 0.52 -17.44
CA TYR A 177 -2.64 1.10 -16.19
C TYR A 177 -3.96 1.88 -16.35
N VAL A 178 -4.50 1.93 -17.57
CA VAL A 178 -5.66 2.74 -17.93
C VAL A 178 -6.93 1.90 -17.90
N ASN A 179 -7.95 2.36 -17.19
CA ASN A 179 -9.24 1.72 -17.02
C ASN A 179 -10.40 2.72 -17.22
N HIS A 180 -11.64 2.25 -17.11
CA HIS A 180 -12.84 3.09 -17.24
C HIS A 180 -12.89 4.29 -16.27
N ALA A 181 -12.23 4.22 -15.11
CA ALA A 181 -12.25 5.34 -14.17
C ALA A 181 -11.23 6.44 -14.52
N ASN A 182 -10.16 6.12 -15.25
CA ASN A 182 -9.01 7.02 -15.42
C ASN A 182 -8.67 7.38 -16.88
N HIS A 183 -9.40 6.86 -17.89
CA HIS A 183 -9.03 7.01 -19.30
C HIS A 183 -9.04 8.45 -19.85
N ASP A 184 -9.75 9.38 -19.20
CA ASP A 184 -9.81 10.81 -19.57
C ASP A 184 -10.04 11.03 -21.09
N GLY A 185 -11.12 10.45 -21.62
CA GLY A 185 -11.45 10.56 -23.04
C GLY A 185 -10.44 9.91 -23.99
N LEU A 186 -9.76 8.85 -23.55
CA LEU A 186 -8.66 8.13 -24.24
C LEU A 186 -7.31 8.86 -24.24
N LYS A 187 -7.21 10.05 -23.63
CA LYS A 187 -5.94 10.79 -23.55
C LYS A 187 -4.87 10.00 -22.79
N ARG A 188 -5.26 9.35 -21.68
CA ARG A 188 -4.33 8.50 -20.90
C ARG A 188 -3.87 7.27 -21.66
N VAL A 189 -4.69 6.75 -22.57
CA VAL A 189 -4.28 5.65 -23.46
C VAL A 189 -3.15 6.12 -24.38
N ALA A 190 -3.28 7.30 -24.99
CA ALA A 190 -2.24 7.86 -25.85
C ALA A 190 -0.92 8.10 -25.07
N GLU A 191 -1.01 8.66 -23.86
CA GLU A 191 0.15 8.85 -22.97
C GLU A 191 0.81 7.52 -22.58
N CYS A 192 0.01 6.51 -22.24
CA CYS A 192 0.49 5.16 -21.91
C CYS A 192 1.26 4.55 -23.08
N VAL A 193 0.75 4.66 -24.29
CA VAL A 193 1.39 4.13 -25.49
C VAL A 193 2.68 4.87 -25.82
N GLN A 194 2.70 6.20 -25.68
CA GLN A 194 3.88 7.01 -25.94
C GLN A 194 4.99 6.78 -24.91
N GLY A 195 4.63 6.61 -23.63
CA GLY A 195 5.59 6.33 -22.56
C GLY A 195 6.16 4.91 -22.58
N ASN A 196 5.49 3.97 -23.27
CA ASN A 196 5.89 2.57 -23.39
C ASN A 196 6.35 2.20 -24.81
N GLU A 197 6.90 3.14 -25.57
CA GLU A 197 7.52 2.83 -26.86
C GLU A 197 8.64 1.78 -26.67
N GLY A 198 8.54 0.66 -27.39
CA GLY A 198 9.45 -0.48 -27.30
C GLY A 198 9.25 -1.38 -26.07
N ARG A 199 8.23 -1.13 -25.25
CA ARG A 199 7.90 -1.95 -24.06
C ARG A 199 6.54 -2.61 -24.21
N GLU A 200 6.40 -3.78 -23.63
CA GLU A 200 5.15 -4.54 -23.63
C GLU A 200 4.10 -3.84 -22.76
N VAL A 201 2.89 -3.70 -23.30
CA VAL A 201 1.71 -3.15 -22.63
C VAL A 201 0.60 -4.19 -22.68
N THR A 202 0.18 -4.64 -21.50
CA THR A 202 -0.93 -5.58 -21.34
C THR A 202 -2.26 -4.90 -21.58
N VAL A 203 -3.14 -5.49 -22.38
CA VAL A 203 -4.47 -4.96 -22.70
C VAL A 203 -5.50 -6.07 -22.57
N LYS A 204 -6.54 -5.81 -21.78
CA LYS A 204 -7.68 -6.72 -21.62
C LYS A 204 -8.82 -6.26 -22.50
N VAL A 205 -9.26 -7.14 -23.40
CA VAL A 205 -10.34 -6.88 -24.35
C VAL A 205 -11.42 -7.94 -24.26
N SER A 206 -12.63 -7.57 -24.65
CA SER A 206 -13.74 -8.50 -24.81
C SER A 206 -14.21 -8.54 -26.26
N ARG A 207 -14.28 -9.75 -26.82
CA ARG A 207 -14.67 -10.09 -28.19
C ARG A 207 -16.04 -10.77 -28.19
N ASP A 208 -16.72 -10.76 -29.35
CA ASP A 208 -18.05 -11.36 -29.55
C ASP A 208 -19.10 -10.84 -28.56
N LEU A 209 -19.24 -9.51 -28.46
CA LEU A 209 -20.18 -8.84 -27.56
C LEU A 209 -19.99 -9.19 -26.07
N GLY A 210 -18.76 -9.49 -25.66
CA GLY A 210 -18.44 -9.82 -24.27
C GLY A 210 -18.47 -11.30 -23.93
N ARG A 211 -18.62 -12.19 -24.93
CA ARG A 211 -18.59 -13.65 -24.72
C ARG A 211 -17.19 -14.21 -24.53
N GLN A 212 -16.19 -13.56 -25.09
CA GLN A 212 -14.80 -13.99 -24.96
C GLN A 212 -13.97 -12.84 -24.39
N GLU A 213 -13.23 -13.11 -23.33
CA GLU A 213 -12.27 -12.17 -22.77
C GLU A 213 -10.87 -12.62 -23.14
N LEU A 214 -10.09 -11.68 -23.67
CA LEU A 214 -8.73 -11.94 -24.10
C LEU A 214 -7.81 -10.93 -23.43
N GLN A 215 -6.70 -11.43 -22.91
CA GLN A 215 -5.58 -10.60 -22.54
C GLN A 215 -4.54 -10.64 -23.65
N LEU A 216 -4.24 -9.48 -24.21
CA LEU A 216 -3.30 -9.30 -25.31
C LEU A 216 -2.12 -8.46 -24.82
N THR A 217 -0.93 -8.70 -25.37
CA THR A 217 0.26 -7.92 -25.07
C THR A 217 0.68 -7.13 -26.31
N LEU A 218 0.60 -5.82 -26.22
CA LEU A 218 0.88 -4.87 -27.29
C LEU A 218 2.25 -4.25 -27.10
N THR A 219 3.09 -4.22 -28.13
CA THR A 219 4.40 -3.54 -28.06
C THR A 219 4.43 -2.33 -29.00
N PRO A 220 4.25 -1.10 -28.49
CA PRO A 220 4.22 0.10 -29.33
C PRO A 220 5.57 0.31 -30.05
N ARG A 221 5.55 0.51 -31.38
CA ARG A 221 6.76 0.77 -32.21
C ARG A 221 6.44 1.79 -33.31
N ARG A 222 7.42 2.58 -33.77
CA ARG A 222 7.22 3.56 -34.86
C ARG A 222 7.42 3.01 -36.27
N ASN A 223 8.29 2.02 -36.44
CA ASN A 223 8.81 1.62 -37.75
C ASN A 223 8.07 0.42 -38.37
N TRP A 224 6.75 0.33 -38.17
CA TRP A 224 5.93 -0.75 -38.73
C TRP A 224 5.32 -0.43 -40.10
N GLY A 225 5.59 0.75 -40.65
CA GLY A 225 5.13 1.14 -41.99
C GLY A 225 3.79 1.90 -42.03
N GLY A 226 3.26 2.35 -40.88
CA GLY A 226 2.04 3.16 -40.80
C GLY A 226 2.13 4.34 -39.83
N ARG A 227 0.99 5.00 -39.60
CA ARG A 227 0.91 6.19 -38.74
C ARG A 227 0.72 5.80 -37.27
N GLY A 228 1.56 6.37 -36.40
CA GLY A 228 1.45 6.20 -34.95
C GLY A 228 2.18 4.96 -34.44
N LEU A 229 1.96 4.61 -33.17
CA LEU A 229 2.74 3.60 -32.45
C LEU A 229 2.11 2.20 -32.43
N LEU A 230 0.81 2.08 -32.70
CA LEU A 230 0.07 0.81 -32.60
C LEU A 230 -0.63 0.40 -33.91
N GLY A 231 -1.07 1.37 -34.71
CA GLY A 231 -1.82 1.11 -35.95
C GLY A 231 -3.26 0.64 -35.75
N CYS A 232 -3.90 1.00 -34.64
CA CYS A 232 -5.34 0.80 -34.44
C CYS A 232 -6.07 2.13 -34.23
N HIS A 233 -7.36 2.15 -34.58
CA HIS A 233 -8.26 3.28 -34.33
C HIS A 233 -9.23 2.89 -33.23
N ILE A 234 -9.17 3.61 -32.12
CA ILE A 234 -9.96 3.35 -30.91
C ILE A 234 -10.95 4.50 -30.72
N LEU A 235 -12.22 4.17 -30.49
CA LEU A 235 -13.29 5.11 -30.22
C LEU A 235 -13.75 4.95 -28.76
N PRO A 236 -14.09 6.05 -28.06
CA PRO A 236 -14.77 5.94 -26.77
C PRO A 236 -16.15 5.30 -26.95
N LEU A 237 -16.63 4.60 -25.92
CA LEU A 237 -18.00 4.08 -25.86
C LEU A 237 -19.02 5.17 -25.54
#